data_AF-A0A8K0G6W9-F1
#
_entry.id   AF-A0A8K0G6W9-F1
#
_cell.length_a   1.000
_cell.length_b   1.000
_cell.length_c   1.000
_cell.angle_alpha   90.00
_cell.angle_beta   90.00
_cell.angle_gamma   90.00
#
_symmetry.space_group_name_H-M   'P 1'
#
loop_
_entity.id
_entity.type
_entity.pdbx_description
1 polymer ?
#
loop_
_entity_poly.entity_id
_entity_poly.type
_entity_poly.pdbx_seq_one_letter_code
_entity_poly.pdbx_strand_id
1 'polypeptide(L)'
;ALGKIFIAVYYSKAFMALAKNTKLFWSPKKCNQETRTELNSMRRLIVQLQKLLLVAFSVSIMLFSIEPLFKQNLAYGIWTLKGHEKLHHFVAIQQLVGMPFCGICVWSIDCMYLGFCAEIIVQFSILSHCIEELTVDGSNPHEMEIHYLNQMKALAVSDAVYFSKWYCHNFPSLKVPLLLMIQSSQNGITIKAGGLITINAGTVMKVLKIVWSACSVMRGIRQN
;
A
#
# COMPACT_ATOMS: atom_id res chain seq x y z
N ALA A 1 6.40 16.86 4.22
CA ALA A 1 5.72 17.12 2.92
C ALA A 1 6.71 17.22 1.76
N LEU A 2 7.66 18.17 1.81
CA LEU A 2 8.59 18.46 0.71
C LEU A 2 9.34 17.24 0.16
N GLY A 3 9.86 16.37 1.04
CA GLY A 3 10.57 15.15 0.60
C GLY A 3 9.71 14.24 -0.28
N LYS A 4 8.42 14.04 0.07
CA LYS A 4 7.51 13.23 -0.75
C LYS A 4 7.19 13.90 -2.09
N ILE A 5 6.99 15.22 -2.10
CA ILE A 5 6.75 15.98 -3.33
C ILE A 5 7.97 15.87 -4.25
N PHE A 6 9.18 16.02 -3.71
CA PHE A 6 10.40 15.86 -4.49
C PHE A 6 10.55 14.45 -5.07
N ILE A 7 10.30 13.41 -4.27
CA ILE A 7 10.28 12.02 -4.74
C ILE A 7 9.23 11.82 -5.83
N ALA A 8 8.01 12.34 -5.66
CA ALA A 8 6.96 12.23 -6.65
C ALA A 8 7.31 12.91 -7.98
N VAL A 9 7.94 14.09 -7.92
CA VAL A 9 8.43 14.80 -9.12
C VAL A 9 9.57 14.03 -9.77
N TYR A 10 10.55 13.57 -8.99
CA TYR A 10 11.72 12.83 -9.48
C TYR A 10 11.32 11.52 -10.17
N TYR A 11 10.40 10.75 -9.56
CA TYR A 11 9.91 9.47 -10.10
C TYR A 11 8.64 9.60 -10.96
N SER A 12 8.22 10.82 -11.31
CA SER A 12 6.98 11.07 -12.09
C SER A 12 6.95 10.26 -13.39
N LYS A 13 8.08 10.17 -14.11
CA LYS A 13 8.21 9.37 -15.34
C LYS A 13 7.99 7.87 -15.08
N ALA A 14 8.51 7.34 -13.98
CA ALA A 14 8.32 5.94 -13.61
C ALA A 14 6.85 5.66 -13.25
N PHE A 15 6.21 6.57 -12.50
CA PHE A 15 4.77 6.47 -12.20
C PHE A 15 3.91 6.52 -13.47
N MET A 16 4.23 7.42 -14.41
CA MET A 16 3.53 7.48 -15.70
C MET A 16 3.74 6.21 -16.54
N ALA A 17 4.96 5.66 -16.55
CA ALA A 17 5.24 4.40 -17.23
C ALA A 17 4.46 3.25 -16.60
N LEU A 18 4.41 3.17 -15.27
CA LEU A 18 3.62 2.18 -14.55
C LEU A 18 2.12 2.33 -14.85
N ALA A 19 1.59 3.55 -14.82
CA ALA A 19 0.20 3.86 -15.14
C ALA A 19 -0.15 3.62 -16.62
N LYS A 20 0.82 3.65 -17.53
CA LYS A 20 0.62 3.25 -18.92
C LYS A 20 0.57 1.73 -19.05
N ASN A 21 1.45 1.03 -18.32
CA ASN A 21 1.56 -0.42 -18.33
C ASN A 21 0.40 -1.12 -17.63
N THR A 22 -0.36 -0.44 -16.76
CA THR A 22 -1.59 -1.00 -16.17
C THR A 22 -2.64 -1.37 -17.23
N LYS A 23 -2.57 -0.81 -18.44
CA LYS A 23 -3.43 -1.22 -19.57
C LYS A 23 -3.07 -2.60 -20.14
N LEU A 24 -1.85 -3.08 -19.90
CA LEU A 24 -1.37 -4.40 -20.31
C LEU A 24 -1.70 -5.49 -19.27
N PHE A 25 -2.22 -5.10 -18.11
CA PHE A 25 -2.58 -6.02 -17.05
C PHE A 25 -3.70 -6.97 -17.47
N TRP A 26 -3.72 -8.16 -16.87
CA TRP A 26 -4.71 -9.17 -17.21
C TRP A 26 -6.10 -8.64 -16.89
N SER A 27 -6.99 -8.77 -17.88
CA SER A 27 -8.38 -8.38 -17.70
C SER A 27 -9.06 -9.34 -16.72
N PRO A 28 -9.71 -8.84 -15.65
CA PRO A 28 -10.50 -9.66 -14.73
C PRO A 28 -11.64 -10.43 -15.41
N LYS A 29 -11.96 -10.08 -16.66
CA LYS A 29 -12.97 -10.74 -17.49
C LYS A 29 -12.63 -12.19 -17.82
N LYS A 30 -11.35 -12.58 -17.76
CA LYS A 30 -10.91 -13.94 -18.05
C LYS A 30 -11.02 -14.89 -16.86
N CYS A 31 -11.15 -14.39 -15.63
CA CYS A 31 -11.33 -15.24 -14.45
C CYS A 31 -12.78 -15.70 -14.29
N ASN A 32 -12.92 -16.84 -13.60
CA ASN A 32 -14.17 -17.36 -13.06
C ASN A 32 -14.95 -16.29 -12.29
N GLN A 33 -16.28 -16.44 -12.29
CA GLN A 33 -17.19 -15.47 -11.69
C GLN A 33 -16.91 -15.29 -10.19
N GLU A 34 -16.64 -16.38 -9.48
CA GLU A 34 -16.33 -16.39 -8.05
C GLU A 34 -15.09 -15.55 -7.71
N THR A 35 -13.96 -15.84 -8.37
CA THR A 35 -12.71 -15.07 -8.25
C THR A 35 -12.91 -13.60 -8.56
N ARG A 36 -13.72 -13.28 -9.58
CA ARG A 36 -14.02 -11.89 -9.91
C ARG A 36 -14.77 -11.20 -8.78
N THR A 37 -15.73 -11.86 -8.14
CA THR A 37 -16.43 -11.34 -6.95
C THR A 37 -15.49 -11.11 -5.77
N GLU A 38 -14.54 -12.01 -5.54
CA GLU A 38 -13.54 -11.86 -4.48
C GLU A 38 -12.61 -10.67 -4.74
N LEU A 39 -12.02 -10.58 -5.94
CA LEU A 39 -11.15 -9.47 -6.34
C LEU A 39 -11.87 -8.12 -6.28
N ASN A 40 -13.12 -8.07 -6.72
CA ASN A 40 -13.95 -6.87 -6.59
C ASN A 40 -14.24 -6.53 -5.12
N SER A 41 -14.35 -7.52 -4.25
CA SER A 41 -14.52 -7.30 -2.81
C SER A 41 -13.24 -6.74 -2.18
N MET A 42 -12.07 -7.30 -2.51
CA MET A 42 -10.78 -6.73 -2.09
C MET A 42 -10.60 -5.29 -2.57
N ARG A 43 -10.86 -5.01 -3.85
CA ARG A 43 -10.78 -3.64 -4.40
C ARG A 43 -11.75 -2.69 -3.68
N ARG A 44 -12.99 -3.14 -3.42
CA ARG A 44 -13.98 -2.35 -2.66
C ARG A 44 -13.49 -2.04 -1.24
N LEU A 45 -12.93 -3.01 -0.53
CA LEU A 45 -12.38 -2.81 0.81
C LEU A 45 -11.23 -1.79 0.80
N ILE A 46 -10.33 -1.86 -0.18
CA ILE A 46 -9.22 -0.90 -0.32
C ILE A 46 -9.75 0.51 -0.59
N VAL A 47 -10.73 0.66 -1.48
CA VAL A 47 -11.37 1.96 -1.76
C VAL A 47 -12.11 2.50 -0.52
N GLN A 48 -12.80 1.64 0.22
CA GLN A 48 -13.46 2.03 1.48
C GLN A 48 -12.45 2.47 2.53
N LEU A 49 -11.33 1.76 2.67
CA LEU A 49 -10.22 2.14 3.54
C LEU A 49 -9.64 3.50 3.14
N GLN A 50 -9.39 3.73 1.85
CA GLN A 50 -8.92 5.04 1.35
C GLN A 50 -9.91 6.16 1.66
N LYS A 51 -11.22 5.93 1.49
CA LYS A 51 -12.27 6.91 1.85
C LYS A 51 -12.28 7.20 3.36
N LEU A 52 -12.17 6.16 4.20
CA LEU A 52 -12.12 6.32 5.65
C LEU A 52 -10.89 7.14 6.07
N LEU A 53 -9.73 6.83 5.48
CA LEU A 53 -8.49 7.58 5.71
C LEU A 53 -8.61 9.03 5.25
N LEU A 54 -9.28 9.30 4.12
CA LEU A 54 -9.55 10.66 3.65
C LEU A 54 -10.37 11.45 4.67
N VAL A 55 -11.44 10.85 5.19
CA VAL A 55 -12.30 11.49 6.19
C VAL A 55 -11.53 11.78 7.47
N ALA A 56 -10.80 10.79 8.00
CA ALA A 56 -9.96 10.97 9.19
C ALA A 56 -8.90 12.07 9.00
N PHE A 57 -8.30 12.11 7.81
CA PHE A 57 -7.33 13.14 7.45
C PHE A 57 -7.95 14.54 7.37
N SER A 58 -9.13 14.63 6.76
CA SER A 58 -9.89 15.89 6.64
C SER A 58 -10.30 16.41 8.03
N VAL A 59 -10.79 15.54 8.91
CA VAL A 59 -11.10 15.89 10.31
C VAL A 59 -9.85 16.38 11.04
N SER A 60 -8.71 15.71 10.84
CA SER A 60 -7.44 16.13 11.44
C SER A 60 -7.04 17.54 10.98
N ILE A 61 -7.11 17.82 9.66
CA ILE A 61 -6.84 19.16 9.11
C ILE A 61 -7.78 20.21 9.72
N MET A 62 -9.07 19.90 9.82
CA MET A 62 -10.05 20.83 10.41
C MET A 62 -9.73 21.12 11.88
N LEU A 63 -9.42 20.10 12.68
CA LEU A 63 -9.05 20.26 14.08
C LEU A 63 -7.80 21.15 14.24
N PHE A 64 -6.74 20.88 13.45
CA PHE A 64 -5.53 21.68 13.46
C PHE A 64 -5.73 23.11 12.92
N SER A 65 -6.69 23.31 12.01
CA SER A 65 -7.01 24.65 11.47
C SER A 65 -7.84 25.49 12.45
N ILE A 66 -8.61 24.84 13.33
CA ILE A 66 -9.48 25.50 14.29
C ILE A 66 -8.73 25.91 15.57
N GLU A 67 -7.77 25.10 16.05
CA GLU A 67 -6.99 25.38 17.26
C GLU A 67 -6.38 26.81 17.33
N PRO A 68 -5.77 27.36 16.25
CA PRO A 68 -5.20 28.70 16.24
C PRO A 68 -6.23 29.80 16.48
N LEU A 69 -7.48 29.61 16.02
CA LEU A 69 -8.56 30.59 16.19
C LEU A 69 -8.92 30.77 17.67
N PHE A 70 -8.79 29.72 18.48
CA PHE A 70 -9.10 29.78 19.90
C PHE A 70 -7.93 30.27 20.75
N LYS A 71 -6.69 29.91 20.40
CA LYS A 71 -5.51 30.20 21.23
C LYS A 71 -4.86 31.55 20.96
N GLN A 72 -5.32 32.31 19.96
CA GLN A 72 -4.68 33.54 19.44
C GLN A 72 -3.19 33.35 19.10
N ASN A 73 -2.75 32.11 18.94
CA ASN A 73 -1.38 31.73 18.64
C ASN A 73 -1.33 31.20 17.21
N LEU A 74 -0.20 31.43 16.54
CA LEU A 74 0.08 30.80 15.26
C LEU A 74 0.05 29.28 15.41
N ALA A 75 -0.46 28.61 14.38
CA ALA A 75 -0.58 27.17 14.33
C ALA A 75 0.78 26.46 14.41
N TYR A 76 1.80 27.09 13.81
CA TYR A 76 3.20 26.74 14.05
C TYR A 76 3.90 27.89 14.74
N GLY A 77 4.71 27.55 15.76
CA GLY A 77 5.63 28.48 16.41
C GLY A 77 6.72 28.94 15.43
N ILE A 78 6.39 29.93 14.61
CA ILE A 78 7.34 30.62 13.74
C ILE A 78 7.76 31.91 14.43
N TRP A 79 9.05 32.21 14.36
CA TRP A 79 9.55 33.50 14.84
C TRP A 79 9.01 34.62 13.95
N THR A 80 8.14 35.45 14.50
CA THR A 80 7.63 36.66 13.84
C THR A 80 8.29 37.90 14.42
N LEU A 81 8.61 38.88 13.57
CA LEU A 81 9.18 40.16 13.99
C LEU A 81 8.18 40.89 14.90
N LYS A 82 8.57 41.15 16.16
CA LYS A 82 7.72 41.88 17.13
C LYS A 82 7.42 43.29 16.60
N GLY A 83 6.17 43.72 16.69
CA GLY A 83 5.71 45.05 16.25
C GLY A 83 5.06 45.10 14.87
N HIS A 84 4.99 43.99 14.13
CA HIS A 84 4.34 43.95 12.80
C HIS A 84 3.09 43.07 12.78
N GLU A 85 1.95 43.61 13.26
CA GLU A 85 0.67 42.89 13.30
C GLU A 85 0.18 42.45 11.92
N LYS A 86 0.41 43.26 10.87
CA LYS A 86 0.04 42.89 9.49
C LYS A 86 0.79 41.64 9.01
N LEU A 87 2.07 41.51 9.38
CA LEU A 87 2.88 40.34 9.03
C LEU A 87 2.38 39.10 9.77
N HIS A 88 1.96 39.25 11.03
CA HIS A 88 1.37 38.15 11.80
C HIS A 88 0.10 37.60 11.14
N HIS A 89 -0.83 38.48 10.72
CA HIS A 89 -2.05 38.07 10.02
C HIS A 89 -1.75 37.41 8.67
N PHE A 90 -0.79 37.95 7.92
CA PHE A 90 -0.35 37.35 6.66
C PHE A 90 0.18 35.92 6.87
N VAL A 91 1.06 35.73 7.86
CA VAL A 91 1.60 34.40 8.20
C VAL A 91 0.50 33.45 8.68
N ALA A 92 -0.45 33.94 9.48
CA ALA A 92 -1.59 33.13 9.93
C ALA A 92 -2.45 32.63 8.75
N ILE A 93 -2.76 33.50 7.78
CA ILE A 93 -3.49 33.14 6.56
C ILE A 93 -2.67 32.15 5.72
N GLN A 94 -1.37 32.40 5.55
CA GLN A 94 -0.48 31.49 4.83
C GLN A 94 -0.44 30.10 5.49
N GLN A 95 -0.37 30.02 6.82
CA GLN A 95 -0.40 28.75 7.55
C GLN A 95 -1.75 28.05 7.39
N LEU A 96 -2.86 28.79 7.47
CA LEU A 96 -4.22 28.26 7.32
C LEU A 96 -4.45 27.64 5.94
N VAL A 97 -3.92 28.24 4.87
CA VAL A 97 -4.07 27.72 3.49
C VAL A 97 -2.99 26.68 3.16
N GLY A 98 -1.74 26.95 3.56
CA GLY A 98 -0.59 26.14 3.22
C GLY A 98 -0.59 24.76 3.88
N MET A 99 -1.14 24.65 5.10
CA MET A 99 -1.20 23.37 5.82
C MET A 99 -2.11 22.33 5.16
N PRO A 100 -3.41 22.64 4.90
CA PRO A 100 -4.27 21.72 4.17
C PRO A 100 -3.66 21.30 2.83
N PHE A 101 -3.07 22.26 2.10
CA PHE A 101 -2.45 21.99 0.81
C PHE A 101 -1.29 20.99 0.93
N CYS A 102 -0.34 21.23 1.85
CA CYS A 102 0.77 20.30 2.10
C CYS A 102 0.26 18.92 2.54
N GLY A 103 -0.79 18.90 3.34
CA GLY A 103 -1.45 17.70 3.79
C GLY A 103 -2.03 16.89 2.62
N ILE A 104 -2.82 17.52 1.76
CA ILE A 104 -3.43 16.92 0.58
C ILE A 104 -2.36 16.33 -0.35
N CYS A 105 -1.26 17.05 -0.59
CA CYS A 105 -0.15 16.55 -1.42
C CYS A 105 0.52 15.31 -0.82
N VAL A 106 0.70 15.24 0.49
CA VAL A 106 1.29 14.07 1.15
C VAL A 106 0.34 12.88 1.05
N TRP A 107 -0.94 13.11 1.35
CA TRP A 107 -1.97 12.08 1.34
C TRP A 107 -2.21 11.52 -0.06
N SER A 108 -2.23 12.36 -1.09
CA SER A 108 -2.44 11.91 -2.48
C SER A 108 -1.35 10.97 -2.97
N ILE A 109 -0.09 11.22 -2.59
CA ILE A 109 1.05 10.35 -2.92
C ILE A 109 0.91 8.99 -2.23
N ASP A 110 0.53 8.98 -0.95
CA ASP A 110 0.34 7.74 -0.19
C ASP A 110 -0.82 6.92 -0.76
N CYS A 111 -1.94 7.56 -1.12
CA CYS A 111 -3.07 6.90 -1.75
C CYS A 111 -2.73 6.35 -3.13
N MET A 112 -1.97 7.09 -3.93
CA MET A 112 -1.50 6.61 -5.23
C MET A 112 -0.62 5.37 -5.05
N TYR A 113 0.32 5.39 -4.11
CA TYR A 113 1.18 4.26 -3.80
C TYR A 113 0.39 3.03 -3.34
N LEU A 114 -0.56 3.21 -2.41
CA LEU A 114 -1.46 2.14 -1.96
C LEU A 114 -2.31 1.59 -3.11
N GLY A 115 -2.80 2.46 -4.00
CA GLY A 115 -3.52 2.06 -5.20
C GLY A 115 -2.69 1.17 -6.12
N PHE A 116 -1.42 1.51 -6.36
CA PHE A 116 -0.52 0.65 -7.13
C PHE A 116 -0.26 -0.69 -6.45
N CYS A 117 -0.02 -0.71 -5.14
CA CYS A 117 0.17 -1.95 -4.39
C CYS A 117 -1.08 -2.86 -4.49
N ALA A 118 -2.27 -2.27 -4.37
CA ALA A 118 -3.54 -2.97 -4.51
C ALA A 118 -3.69 -3.61 -5.89
N GLU A 119 -3.41 -2.88 -6.96
CA GLU A 119 -3.46 -3.41 -8.32
C GLU A 119 -2.45 -4.53 -8.54
N ILE A 120 -1.22 -4.39 -8.01
CA ILE A 120 -0.20 -5.44 -8.08
C ILE A 120 -0.67 -6.72 -7.38
N ILE A 121 -1.24 -6.60 -6.17
CA ILE A 121 -1.79 -7.74 -5.42
C ILE A 121 -2.88 -8.44 -6.25
N VAL A 122 -3.82 -7.67 -6.81
CA VAL A 122 -4.89 -8.20 -7.67
C VAL A 122 -4.32 -8.94 -8.88
N GLN A 123 -3.27 -8.43 -9.53
CA GLN A 123 -2.62 -9.11 -10.66
C GLN A 123 -1.97 -10.43 -10.26
N PHE A 124 -1.32 -10.49 -9.10
CA PHE A 124 -0.75 -11.74 -8.58
C PHE A 124 -1.83 -12.75 -8.21
N SER A 125 -2.94 -12.30 -7.63
CA SER A 125 -4.08 -13.17 -7.34
C SER A 125 -4.69 -13.76 -8.62
N ILE A 126 -4.85 -12.94 -9.67
CA ILE A 126 -5.31 -13.41 -10.99
C ILE A 126 -4.34 -14.46 -11.56
N LEU A 127 -3.03 -14.18 -11.50
CA LEU A 127 -2.00 -15.09 -11.99
C LEU A 127 -2.04 -16.45 -11.29
N SER A 128 -2.16 -16.44 -9.95
CA SER A 128 -2.28 -17.66 -9.15
C SER A 128 -3.44 -18.52 -9.63
N HIS A 129 -4.61 -17.91 -9.83
CA HIS A 129 -5.81 -18.60 -10.29
C HIS A 129 -5.67 -19.15 -11.70
N CYS A 130 -5.07 -18.39 -12.63
CA CYS A 130 -4.85 -18.88 -13.99
C CYS A 130 -3.89 -20.07 -14.03
N ILE A 131 -2.88 -20.11 -13.16
CA ILE A 131 -1.96 -21.25 -13.07
C ILE A 131 -2.67 -22.49 -12.56
N GLU A 132 -3.57 -22.34 -11.58
CA GLU A 132 -4.36 -23.44 -11.03
C GLU A 132 -5.35 -23.98 -12.06
N GLU A 133 -6.07 -23.11 -12.79
CA GLU A 133 -7.03 -23.51 -13.82
C GLU A 133 -6.39 -24.36 -14.93
N LEU A 134 -5.16 -24.01 -15.33
CA LEU A 134 -4.37 -24.79 -16.30
C LEU A 134 -4.10 -26.23 -15.86
N THR A 135 -4.35 -26.57 -14.60
CA THR A 135 -4.01 -27.87 -14.01
C THR A 135 -5.20 -28.69 -13.55
N VAL A 136 -6.37 -28.07 -13.41
CA VAL A 136 -7.62 -28.75 -13.04
C VAL A 136 -8.18 -29.59 -14.19
N ASP A 137 -7.83 -29.29 -15.45
CA ASP A 137 -8.26 -30.00 -16.67
C ASP A 137 -7.91 -31.51 -16.73
N GLY A 138 -7.32 -32.10 -15.67
CA GLY A 138 -7.06 -33.53 -15.54
C GLY A 138 -7.28 -34.17 -14.16
N SER A 139 -7.99 -33.53 -13.22
CA SER A 139 -8.09 -34.00 -11.80
C SER A 139 -9.53 -34.26 -11.30
N ASN A 140 -9.67 -35.19 -10.34
CA ASN A 140 -10.95 -35.65 -9.79
C ASN A 140 -11.64 -34.57 -8.92
N PRO A 141 -12.99 -34.47 -8.93
CA PRO A 141 -13.74 -33.42 -8.22
C PRO A 141 -13.57 -33.39 -6.69
N HIS A 142 -13.08 -34.48 -6.06
CA HIS A 142 -12.84 -34.52 -4.62
C HIS A 142 -11.52 -33.83 -4.19
N GLU A 143 -10.55 -33.65 -5.09
CA GLU A 143 -9.32 -32.88 -4.81
C GLU A 143 -9.59 -31.37 -4.82
N MET A 144 -10.70 -30.95 -5.42
CA MET A 144 -11.10 -29.56 -5.60
C MET A 144 -11.45 -28.88 -4.26
N GLU A 145 -12.09 -29.59 -3.32
CA GLU A 145 -12.49 -29.02 -2.02
C GLU A 145 -11.31 -28.71 -1.09
N ILE A 146 -10.27 -29.56 -1.11
CA ILE A 146 -9.01 -29.33 -0.37
C ILE A 146 -8.23 -28.16 -1.00
N HIS A 147 -8.35 -27.98 -2.32
CA HIS A 147 -7.72 -26.90 -3.06
C HIS A 147 -8.27 -25.52 -2.64
N TYR A 148 -9.59 -25.37 -2.47
CA TYR A 148 -10.22 -24.15 -1.97
C TYR A 148 -9.79 -23.75 -0.55
N LEU A 149 -9.52 -24.72 0.33
CA LEU A 149 -9.03 -24.44 1.69
C LEU A 149 -7.58 -23.92 1.70
N ASN A 150 -6.76 -24.37 0.74
CA ASN A 150 -5.37 -23.93 0.57
C ASN A 150 -5.27 -22.54 -0.12
N GLN A 151 -6.28 -22.17 -0.90
CA GLN A 151 -6.43 -20.85 -1.55
C GLN A 151 -6.38 -19.68 -0.56
N MET A 152 -6.93 -19.84 0.65
CA MET A 152 -6.87 -18.80 1.69
C MET A 152 -5.47 -18.60 2.28
N LYS A 153 -4.54 -19.53 2.06
CA LYS A 153 -3.14 -19.46 2.54
C LYS A 153 -2.15 -19.14 1.42
N ALA A 154 -2.50 -19.40 0.16
CA ALA A 154 -1.65 -19.24 -1.01
C ALA A 154 -1.54 -17.77 -1.47
N LEU A 155 -0.86 -16.94 -0.67
CA LEU A 155 -0.37 -15.64 -1.11
C LEU A 155 0.97 -15.73 -1.88
N ALA A 156 1.56 -16.93 -1.94
CA ALA A 156 2.79 -17.20 -2.67
C ALA A 156 2.49 -17.96 -3.97
N VAL A 157 2.76 -17.30 -5.11
CA VAL A 157 2.66 -17.89 -6.45
C VAL A 157 3.44 -19.21 -6.56
N SER A 158 4.50 -19.41 -5.77
CA SER A 158 5.25 -20.67 -5.67
C SER A 158 4.36 -21.85 -5.31
N ASP A 159 3.45 -21.66 -4.36
CA ASP A 159 2.66 -22.73 -3.78
C ASP A 159 1.57 -23.14 -4.76
N ALA A 160 0.93 -22.16 -5.40
CA ALA A 160 -0.01 -22.40 -6.49
C ALA A 160 0.63 -23.19 -7.64
N VAL A 161 1.84 -22.79 -8.08
CA VAL A 161 2.57 -23.54 -9.11
C VAL A 161 2.97 -24.94 -8.62
N TYR A 162 3.35 -25.09 -7.35
CA TYR A 162 3.72 -26.40 -6.80
C TYR A 162 2.53 -27.36 -6.74
N PHE A 163 1.37 -26.88 -6.27
CA PHE A 163 0.14 -27.65 -6.15
C PHE A 163 -0.53 -27.96 -7.49
N SER A 164 -0.15 -27.24 -8.55
CA SER A 164 -0.64 -27.45 -9.91
C SER A 164 -0.19 -28.80 -10.52
N LYS A 165 0.58 -29.63 -9.80
CA LYS A 165 1.08 -30.94 -10.30
C LYS A 165 1.77 -30.83 -11.66
N TRP A 166 2.45 -29.71 -11.93
CA TRP A 166 3.09 -29.39 -13.22
C TRP A 166 4.02 -30.48 -13.78
N TYR A 167 4.55 -31.34 -12.91
CA TYR A 167 5.40 -32.48 -13.26
C TYR A 167 4.65 -33.56 -14.05
N CYS A 168 3.32 -33.70 -13.86
CA CYS A 168 2.46 -34.67 -14.52
C CYS A 168 2.16 -34.31 -15.99
N HIS A 169 2.34 -33.06 -16.40
CA HIS A 169 2.02 -32.66 -17.77
C HIS A 169 3.17 -32.99 -18.73
N ASN A 170 2.85 -33.58 -19.89
CA ASN A 170 3.81 -33.91 -20.95
C ASN A 170 4.14 -32.74 -21.89
N PHE A 171 4.16 -31.51 -21.36
CA PHE A 171 4.49 -30.30 -22.12
C PHE A 171 5.87 -29.76 -21.71
N PRO A 172 6.97 -30.16 -22.37
CA PRO A 172 8.32 -29.68 -22.06
C PRO A 172 8.45 -28.15 -22.11
N SER A 173 7.67 -27.50 -22.98
CA SER A 173 7.65 -26.05 -23.17
C SER A 173 7.12 -25.27 -21.95
N LEU A 174 6.30 -25.89 -21.10
CA LEU A 174 5.73 -25.25 -19.90
C LEU A 174 6.52 -25.54 -18.62
N LYS A 175 7.26 -26.66 -18.57
CA LYS A 175 8.03 -27.05 -17.38
C LYS A 175 9.10 -26.04 -17.01
N VAL A 176 9.87 -25.55 -17.99
CA VAL A 176 10.96 -24.59 -17.75
C VAL A 176 10.43 -23.24 -17.23
N PRO A 177 9.41 -22.60 -17.85
CA PRO A 177 8.80 -21.39 -17.30
C PRO A 177 8.23 -21.57 -15.88
N LEU A 178 7.54 -22.67 -15.59
CA LEU A 178 6.96 -22.92 -14.26
C LEU A 178 8.03 -23.10 -13.18
N LEU A 179 9.12 -23.82 -13.49
CA LEU A 179 10.28 -23.94 -12.61
C LEU A 179 10.93 -22.57 -12.33
N LEU A 180 11.08 -21.73 -13.35
CA LEU A 180 11.58 -20.37 -13.19
C LEU A 180 10.63 -19.50 -12.35
N MET A 181 9.31 -19.68 -12.47
CA MET A 181 8.33 -19.02 -11.61
C MET A 181 8.44 -19.46 -10.15
N ILE A 182 8.61 -20.76 -9.88
CA ILE A 182 8.88 -21.27 -8.52
C ILE A 182 10.17 -20.66 -7.97
N GLN A 183 11.27 -20.72 -8.74
CA GLN A 183 12.56 -20.20 -8.32
C GLN A 183 12.53 -18.69 -8.07
N SER A 184 11.84 -17.93 -8.92
CA SER A 184 11.72 -16.48 -8.75
C SER A 184 10.81 -16.08 -7.59
N SER A 185 9.76 -16.85 -7.32
CA SER A 185 8.83 -16.59 -6.21
C SER A 185 9.37 -16.96 -4.83
N GLN A 186 10.38 -17.84 -4.73
CA GLN A 186 11.12 -18.09 -3.49
C GLN A 186 11.77 -16.81 -2.95
N ASN A 187 12.15 -15.89 -3.83
CA ASN A 187 12.54 -14.53 -3.47
C ASN A 187 11.28 -13.67 -3.38
N GLY A 188 10.54 -13.82 -2.27
CA GLY A 188 9.27 -13.12 -2.07
C GLY A 188 9.37 -11.62 -2.42
N ILE A 189 8.30 -11.07 -2.99
CA ILE A 189 8.27 -9.67 -3.43
C ILE A 189 8.27 -8.77 -2.19
N THR A 190 9.45 -8.36 -1.76
CA THR A 190 9.62 -7.44 -0.65
C THR A 190 9.69 -6.02 -1.16
N ILE A 191 8.80 -5.16 -0.67
CA ILE A 191 8.93 -3.72 -0.87
C ILE A 191 9.97 -3.21 0.12
N LYS A 192 11.06 -2.64 -0.40
CA LYS A 192 12.14 -2.05 0.41
C LYS A 192 12.12 -0.52 0.32
N ALA A 193 12.10 0.15 1.47
CA ALA A 193 12.30 1.60 1.57
C ALA A 193 13.80 1.91 1.43
N GLY A 194 14.18 2.52 0.31
CA GLY A 194 15.57 2.91 0.02
C GLY A 194 16.56 1.74 -0.01
N GLY A 195 16.08 0.51 -0.22
CA GLY A 195 16.90 -0.71 -0.15
C GLY A 195 17.25 -1.18 1.28
N LEU A 196 16.93 -0.39 2.31
CA LEU A 196 17.36 -0.63 3.69
C LEU A 196 16.31 -1.37 4.53
N ILE A 197 15.04 -0.95 4.44
CA ILE A 197 13.99 -1.42 5.36
C ILE A 197 12.88 -2.10 4.57
N THR A 198 12.56 -3.35 4.91
CA THR A 198 11.41 -4.05 4.31
C THR A 198 10.13 -3.55 4.96
N ILE A 199 9.17 -3.12 4.14
CA ILE A 199 7.86 -2.63 4.58
C ILE A 199 6.96 -3.85 4.81
N ASN A 200 6.76 -4.22 6.08
CA ASN A 200 5.81 -5.24 6.49
C ASN A 200 5.18 -4.87 7.85
N ALA A 201 4.14 -5.60 8.27
CA ALA A 201 3.47 -5.36 9.55
C ALA A 201 4.43 -5.52 10.75
N GLY A 202 5.43 -6.40 10.63
CA GLY A 202 6.48 -6.57 11.64
C GLY A 202 7.33 -5.31 11.84
N THR A 203 7.68 -4.61 10.77
CA THR A 203 8.41 -3.33 10.82
C THR A 203 7.59 -2.25 11.51
N VAL A 204 6.29 -2.16 11.24
CA VAL A 204 5.39 -1.22 11.94
C VAL A 204 5.39 -1.50 13.45
N MET A 205 5.25 -2.77 13.85
CA MET A 205 5.29 -3.17 15.25
C MET A 205 6.63 -2.86 15.91
N LYS A 206 7.75 -3.05 15.21
CA LYS A 206 9.09 -2.69 15.71
C LYS A 206 9.19 -1.19 15.97
N VAL A 207 8.75 -0.35 15.04
CA VAL A 207 8.76 1.12 15.20
C VAL A 207 7.90 1.52 16.41
N LEU A 208 6.69 0.97 16.54
CA LEU A 208 5.81 1.25 17.67
C LEU A 208 6.46 0.87 19.02
N LYS A 209 7.10 -0.30 19.11
CA LYS A 209 7.81 -0.73 20.32
C LYS A 209 8.97 0.22 20.67
N ILE A 210 9.72 0.67 19.68
CA ILE A 210 10.82 1.64 19.88
C ILE A 210 10.26 2.98 20.40
N VAL A 211 9.22 3.52 19.77
CA VAL A 211 8.58 4.78 20.20
C VAL A 211 8.04 4.66 21.62
N TRP A 212 7.35 3.57 21.94
CA TRP A 212 6.83 3.36 23.29
C TRP A 212 7.97 3.21 24.32
N SER A 213 8.99 2.41 24.02
CA SER A 213 10.17 2.27 24.88
C SER A 213 10.83 3.63 25.15
N ALA A 214 11.06 4.45 24.12
CA ALA A 214 11.60 5.79 24.25
C ALA A 214 10.71 6.70 25.10
N CYS A 215 9.39 6.68 24.89
CA CYS A 215 8.43 7.43 25.70
C CYS A 215 8.47 7.02 27.18
N SER A 216 8.59 5.73 27.48
CA SER A 216 8.69 5.22 28.85
C SER A 216 9.97 5.69 29.53
N VAL A 217 11.11 5.66 28.83
CA VAL A 217 12.38 6.17 29.36
C VAL A 217 12.31 7.67 29.65
N MET A 218 11.79 8.47 28.71
CA MET A 218 11.64 9.92 28.91
C MET A 218 10.72 10.26 30.10
N ARG A 219 9.65 9.48 30.30
CA ARG A 219 8.77 9.65 31.46
C ARG A 219 9.47 9.31 32.77
N GLY A 220 10.28 8.26 32.79
CA GLY A 220 11.09 7.89 33.97
C GLY A 220 12.09 8.98 34.34
N ILE A 221 12.79 9.56 33.35
CA ILE A 221 13.74 10.66 33.58
C ILE A 221 13.03 11.90 34.13
N ARG A 222 11.82 12.22 33.67
CA ARG A 222 11.08 13.41 34.12
C ARG A 222 10.57 13.33 35.58
N GLN A 223 10.47 12.13 36.14
CA GLN A 223 9.95 11.91 37.49
C GLN A 223 11.04 11.92 38.58
N ASN A 224 12.31 11.87 38.19
CA ASN A 224 13.47 12.04 39.07
C ASN A 224 14.00 13.47 39.01
#